data_AF-M3CZ80-F1
#
_entry.id   AF-M3CZ80-F1
#
_cell.length_a   1.000
_cell.length_b   1.000
_cell.length_c   1.000
_cell.angle_alpha   90.00
_cell.angle_beta   90.00
_cell.angle_gamma   90.00
#
_symmetry.space_group_name_H-M   'P 1'
#
loop_
_entity.id
_entity.type
_entity.pdbx_description
1 polymer ?
#
loop_
_entity_poly.entity_id
_entity_poly.type
_entity_poly.pdbx_seq_one_letter_code
_entity_poly.pdbx_strand_id
1 'polypeptide(L)'
;VNVDQGPNATKIYVHKSVLCASSEFFKAKARRVWSKGEATVDLPHVSQHAFMLYANWAYSGKVNETSVPDQADWEILAEAAALGQQLMDSAFKHSVMDTM
;
A
#
# COMPACT_ATOMS: atom_id res chain seq x y z
N VAL A 1 -7.47 4.67 -4.33
CA VAL A 1 -6.93 3.33 -4.67
C VAL A 1 -8.01 2.33 -4.36
N ASN A 2 -8.34 1.45 -5.29
CA ASN A 2 -9.27 0.35 -5.05
C ASN A 2 -8.45 -0.88 -4.68
N VAL A 3 -8.84 -1.54 -3.61
CA VAL A 3 -8.19 -2.73 -3.08
C VAL A 3 -9.21 -3.88 -3.17
N ASP A 4 -8.77 -5.05 -3.68
CA ASP A 4 -9.59 -6.24 -4.02
C ASP A 4 -10.23 -6.25 -5.43
N GLN A 5 -10.64 -7.44 -5.92
CA GLN A 5 -11.43 -7.62 -7.15
C GLN A 5 -12.76 -8.33 -6.84
N GLY A 6 -13.85 -7.57 -6.72
CA GLY A 6 -15.19 -8.12 -6.52
C GLY A 6 -16.17 -7.15 -5.87
N PRO A 7 -17.35 -7.61 -5.44
CA PRO A 7 -18.30 -6.79 -4.69
C PRO A 7 -17.76 -6.24 -3.35
N ASN A 8 -16.61 -6.74 -2.88
CA ASN A 8 -15.89 -6.28 -1.69
C ASN A 8 -14.76 -5.28 -1.99
N ALA A 9 -14.65 -4.78 -3.22
CA ALA A 9 -13.64 -3.79 -3.58
C ALA A 9 -13.80 -2.52 -2.72
N THR A 10 -12.78 -2.27 -1.88
CA THR A 10 -12.81 -1.15 -0.93
C THR A 10 -12.01 0.02 -1.49
N LYS A 11 -12.62 1.22 -1.46
CA LYS A 11 -11.99 2.46 -1.91
C LYS A 11 -11.22 3.09 -0.76
N ILE A 12 -9.91 3.19 -0.91
CA ILE A 12 -9.02 3.83 0.05
C ILE A 12 -8.48 5.13 -0.57
N TYR A 13 -8.68 6.23 0.13
CA TYR A 13 -8.23 7.56 -0.29
C TYR A 13 -6.90 7.89 0.38
N VAL A 14 -5.86 8.07 -0.43
CA VAL A 14 -4.51 8.44 0.04
C VAL A 14 -4.02 9.61 -0.81
N HIS A 15 -3.29 10.54 -0.20
CA HIS A 15 -2.72 11.66 -0.92
C HIS A 15 -1.71 11.20 -1.97
N LYS A 16 -1.85 11.74 -3.18
CA LYS A 16 -0.95 11.45 -4.31
C LYS A 16 0.51 11.73 -3.97
N SER A 17 0.79 12.83 -3.25
CA SER A 17 2.15 13.19 -2.83
C SER A 17 2.77 12.12 -1.93
N VAL A 18 1.96 11.50 -1.08
CA VAL A 18 2.38 10.43 -0.16
C VAL A 18 2.66 9.15 -0.92
N LEU A 19 1.75 8.70 -1.78
CA LEU A 19 1.96 7.52 -2.64
C LEU A 19 3.16 7.68 -3.58
N CYS A 20 3.35 8.88 -4.13
CA CYS A 20 4.48 9.18 -5.01
C CYS A 20 5.77 9.56 -4.26
N ALA A 21 5.79 9.67 -2.94
CA ALA A 21 7.01 10.03 -2.22
C ALA A 21 8.03 8.88 -2.31
N SER A 22 7.59 7.67 -1.97
CA SER A 22 8.44 6.48 -1.85
C SER A 22 8.29 5.49 -3.00
N SER A 23 7.08 5.29 -3.55
CA SER A 23 6.82 4.25 -4.55
C SER A 23 7.04 4.73 -5.98
N GLU A 24 7.99 4.09 -6.67
CA GLU A 24 8.23 4.27 -8.11
C GLU A 24 7.05 3.77 -8.96
N PHE A 25 6.34 2.73 -8.53
CA PHE A 25 5.13 2.25 -9.19
C PHE A 25 4.07 3.35 -9.26
N PHE A 26 3.79 4.00 -8.13
CA PHE A 26 2.83 5.10 -8.09
C PHE A 26 3.33 6.32 -8.85
N LYS A 27 4.64 6.63 -8.85
CA LYS A 27 5.19 7.70 -9.71
C LYS A 27 4.99 7.41 -11.21
N ALA A 28 5.20 6.17 -11.64
CA ALA A 28 5.01 5.75 -13.03
C ALA A 28 3.52 5.76 -13.43
N LYS A 29 2.65 5.21 -12.58
CA LYS A 29 1.18 5.22 -12.77
C LYS A 29 0.61 6.63 -12.70
N ALA A 30 1.10 7.48 -11.81
CA ALA A 30 0.72 8.89 -11.70
C ALA A 30 0.91 9.65 -13.01
N ARG A 31 2.00 9.38 -13.73
CA ARG A 31 2.31 10.03 -15.00
C ARG A 31 1.39 9.59 -16.14
N ARG A 32 0.85 8.36 -16.10
CA ARG A 32 -0.01 7.82 -17.18
C ARG A 32 -1.50 7.93 -16.91
N VAL A 33 -1.93 7.61 -15.69
CA VAL A 33 -3.35 7.45 -15.31
C VAL A 33 -3.88 8.77 -14.76
N TRP A 34 -3.22 9.33 -13.74
CA TRP A 34 -3.67 10.57 -13.09
C TRP A 34 -3.53 11.82 -13.97
N SER A 35 -2.75 11.76 -15.04
CA SER A 35 -2.65 12.85 -16.03
C SER A 35 -3.88 12.97 -16.93
N LYS A 36 -4.73 11.93 -16.99
CA LYS A 36 -5.93 11.88 -17.84
C LYS A 36 -7.24 12.11 -17.07
N GLY A 37 -7.16 12.48 -15.79
CA GLY A 37 -8.33 12.71 -14.93
C GLY A 37 -8.92 11.45 -14.28
N GLU A 38 -8.48 10.25 -14.68
CA GLU A 38 -8.79 9.01 -13.96
C GLU A 38 -7.90 8.96 -12.71
N ALA A 39 -8.48 9.14 -11.52
CA ALA A 39 -7.75 9.24 -10.25
C ALA A 39 -7.56 7.90 -9.53
N THR A 40 -8.08 6.80 -10.08
CA THR A 40 -8.17 5.53 -9.36
C THR A 40 -7.10 4.55 -9.84
N VAL A 41 -6.43 3.89 -8.90
CA VAL A 41 -5.51 2.78 -9.16
C VAL A 41 -6.14 1.55 -8.55
N ASP A 42 -6.37 0.52 -9.38
CA ASP A 42 -6.85 -0.77 -8.93
C ASP A 42 -5.67 -1.66 -8.56
N LEU A 43 -5.70 -2.19 -7.34
CA LEU A 43 -4.75 -3.15 -6.81
C LEU A 43 -5.46 -4.48 -6.57
N PRO A 44 -5.46 -5.38 -7.58
CA PRO A 44 -6.04 -6.70 -7.44
C PRO A 44 -5.23 -7.55 -6.46
N HIS A 45 -5.92 -8.43 -5.72
CA HIS A 45 -5.30 -9.39 -4.78
C HIS A 45 -4.52 -8.77 -3.62
N VAL A 46 -4.83 -7.52 -3.27
CA VAL A 46 -4.27 -6.87 -2.09
C VAL A 46 -5.34 -6.86 -1.02
N SER A 47 -5.00 -7.25 0.21
CA SER A 47 -5.88 -7.10 1.35
C SER A 47 -6.02 -5.64 1.75
N GLN A 48 -7.22 -5.25 2.18
CA GLN A 48 -7.47 -3.93 2.76
C GLN A 48 -6.52 -3.64 3.92
N HIS A 49 -6.24 -4.63 4.77
CA HIS A 49 -5.36 -4.47 5.93
C HIS A 49 -3.91 -4.21 5.53
N ALA A 50 -3.38 -4.98 4.58
CA ALA A 50 -2.03 -4.77 4.04
C ALA A 50 -1.87 -3.37 3.41
N PHE A 51 -2.88 -2.91 2.67
CA PHE A 51 -2.83 -1.56 2.08
C PHE A 51 -2.99 -0.45 3.12
N MET A 52 -3.80 -0.65 4.17
CA MET A 52 -3.90 0.31 5.28
C MET A 52 -2.58 0.42 6.03
N LEU A 53 -1.87 -0.69 6.23
CA LEU A 53 -0.52 -0.68 6.80
C LEU A 53 0.46 0.11 5.93
N TYR A 54 0.43 -0.13 4.61
CA TYR A 54 1.22 0.65 3.66
C TYR A 54 0.88 2.15 3.71
N ALA A 55 -0.40 2.51 3.75
CA ALA A 55 -0.82 3.90 3.82
C ALA A 55 -0.35 4.57 5.12
N ASN A 56 -0.51 3.90 6.26
CA ASN A 56 -0.01 4.39 7.55
C ASN A 56 1.51 4.59 7.53
N TRP A 57 2.25 3.63 6.99
CA TRP A 57 3.70 3.77 6.81
C TRP A 57 4.04 4.92 5.87
N ALA A 58 3.32 5.08 4.75
CA ALA A 58 3.62 6.15 3.80
C ALA A 58 3.40 7.55 4.40
N TYR A 59 2.43 7.70 5.32
CA TYR A 59 2.22 8.95 6.06
C TYR A 59 3.22 9.18 7.20
N SER A 60 3.59 8.13 7.93
CA SER A 60 4.37 8.26 9.18
C SER A 60 5.86 7.93 9.03
N GLY A 61 6.24 7.24 7.94
CA GLY A 61 7.55 6.64 7.72
C GLY A 61 7.84 5.43 8.61
N LYS A 62 6.88 4.94 9.42
CA LYS A 62 7.05 3.86 10.38
C LYS A 62 5.93 2.83 10.28
N VAL A 63 6.27 1.56 10.45
CA VAL A 63 5.29 0.48 10.57
C VAL A 63 4.87 0.45 12.04
N ASN A 64 3.62 0.83 12.34
CA ASN A 64 3.11 0.78 13.71
C ASN A 64 2.44 -0.58 13.93
N GLU A 65 2.98 -1.38 14.85
CA GLU A 65 2.43 -2.67 15.31
C GLU A 65 0.95 -2.56 15.72
N THR A 66 0.53 -1.42 16.27
CA THR A 66 -0.86 -1.17 16.69
C THR A 66 -1.87 -1.16 15.54
N SER A 67 -1.40 -1.16 14.29
CA SER A 67 -2.26 -1.23 13.09
C SER A 67 -2.57 -2.67 12.67
N VAL A 68 -1.94 -3.66 13.32
CA VAL A 68 -2.06 -5.08 13.00
C VAL A 68 -2.79 -5.78 14.15
N PRO A 69 -3.87 -6.53 13.89
CA PRO A 69 -4.56 -7.27 14.94
C PRO A 69 -3.74 -8.50 15.40
N ASP A 70 -3.41 -8.53 16.70
CA ASP A 70 -2.65 -9.50 17.54
C ASP A 70 -2.64 -11.01 17.18
N GLN A 71 -3.51 -11.48 16.28
CA GLN A 71 -3.61 -12.89 15.87
C GLN A 71 -3.31 -13.14 14.39
N ALA A 72 -3.23 -12.10 13.56
CA ALA A 72 -3.02 -12.19 12.11
C ALA A 72 -1.73 -11.49 11.65
N ASP A 73 -0.80 -11.26 12.57
CA ASP A 73 0.37 -10.41 12.32
C ASP A 73 1.25 -10.90 11.17
N TRP A 74 1.56 -12.19 11.12
CA TRP A 74 2.48 -12.72 10.12
C TRP A 74 1.88 -12.76 8.70
N GLU A 75 0.58 -13.05 8.56
CA GLU A 75 -0.09 -13.08 7.25
C GLU A 75 -0.16 -11.67 6.66
N ILE A 76 -0.58 -10.70 7.49
CA ILE A 76 -0.69 -9.30 7.06
C ILE A 76 0.68 -8.71 6.75
N LEU A 77 1.71 -9.03 7.54
CA LEU A 77 3.09 -8.59 7.27
C LEU A 77 3.66 -9.23 6.00
N ALA A 78 3.37 -10.51 5.74
CA ALA A 78 3.78 -11.19 4.50
C ALA A 78 3.09 -10.57 3.27
N GLU A 79 1.79 -10.30 3.36
CA GLU A 79 1.03 -9.59 2.32
C GLU A 79 1.54 -8.16 2.11
N ALA A 80 1.86 -7.44 3.18
CA ALA A 80 2.46 -6.12 3.12
C ALA A 80 3.84 -6.15 2.45
N ALA A 81 4.69 -7.13 2.76
CA ALA A 81 5.97 -7.30 2.09
C ALA A 81 5.80 -7.59 0.58
N ALA A 82 4.84 -8.45 0.22
CA ALA A 82 4.50 -8.71 -1.18
C ALA A 82 3.97 -7.46 -1.89
N LEU A 83 3.14 -6.66 -1.21
CA LEU A 83 2.64 -5.37 -1.69
C LEU A 83 3.81 -4.40 -1.93
N GLY A 84 4.78 -4.31 -1.02
CA GLY A 84 5.97 -3.47 -1.20
C GLY A 84 6.77 -3.83 -2.44
N GLN A 85 6.91 -5.13 -2.73
CA GLN A 85 7.53 -5.62 -3.96
C GLN A 85 6.72 -5.21 -5.20
N GLN A 86 5.39 -5.35 -5.17
CA GLN A 86 4.49 -4.98 -6.28
C GLN A 86 4.50 -3.45 -6.55
N LEU A 87 4.60 -2.66 -5.48
CA LEU A 87 4.68 -1.20 -5.54
C LEU A 87 6.09 -0.67 -5.83
N MET A 88 7.07 -1.55 -6.00
CA MET A 88 8.49 -1.20 -6.17
C MET A 88 8.97 -0.22 -5.09
N ASP A 89 8.49 -0.38 -3.86
CA ASP A 89 8.78 0.48 -2.72
C ASP A 89 9.78 -0.21 -1.80
N SER A 90 11.06 0.01 -2.08
CA SER A 90 12.17 -0.60 -1.32
C SER A 90 12.24 -0.09 0.12
N ALA A 91 11.84 1.15 0.36
CA ALA A 91 11.80 1.73 1.69
C ALA A 91 10.73 1.06 2.55
N PHE A 92 9.54 0.83 1.99
CA PHE A 92 8.50 0.09 2.70
C PHE A 92 8.92 -1.33 3.03
N LYS A 93 9.50 -2.05 2.06
CA LYS A 93 9.96 -3.42 2.27
C LYS A 93 10.99 -3.50 3.40
N HIS A 94 11.90 -2.53 3.46
CA HIS A 94 12.91 -2.49 4.53
C HIS A 94 12.26 -2.25 5.90
N SER A 95 11.33 -1.30 5.99
CA SER A 95 10.61 -1.05 7.24
C SER A 95 9.76 -2.23 7.71
N VAL A 96 9.14 -2.98 6.79
CA VAL A 96 8.41 -4.20 7.13
C VAL A 96 9.37 -5.29 7.61
N MET A 97 10.51 -5.48 6.94
CA MET A 97 11.55 -6.44 7.36
C MET A 97 12.18 -6.10 8.71
N ASP A 98 12.37 -4.82 9.03
CA ASP A 98 12.88 -4.38 10.33
C ASP A 98 11.89 -4.65 11.48
N THR A 99 10.61 -4.85 11.15
CA THR A 99 9.53 -5.16 12.11
C THR A 99 9.29 -6.67 12.26
N MET A 100 9.76 -7.49 11.32
CA MET A 100 9.71 -8.97 11.36
C MET A 100 10.83 -9.55 12.22
#